data_AF-A0A7Z0TXY2-F1
#
_entry.id   AF-A0A7Z0TXY2-F1
#
_cell.length_a   1.000
_cell.length_b   1.000
_cell.length_c   1.000
_cell.angle_alpha   90.00
_cell.angle_beta   90.00
_cell.angle_gamma   90.00
#
_symmetry.space_group_name_H-M   'P 1'
#
loop_
_entity.id
_entity.type
_entity.pdbx_description
1 polymer ?
#
loop_
_entity_poly.entity_id
_entity_poly.type
_entity_poly.pdbx_seq_one_letter_code
_entity_poly.pdbx_strand_id
1 'polypeptide(L)'
;MSFARPLLAATLCTAVLAATAFGAAAQTPSAAADVWARGIEHQRKADLGDGTFLNPVFAGDRPDPSVLKDGEDYYLTQSSFDAYPGLPVWHSRDLVNWRPLGHAITKNVGSIWAPDIVRHEGRYFIYFPARTGGTEGNERSNYVVWADDIRGPWSEPVNIGLGRYIDPGHAVGEDGKRYLFLSGGAYVQLSDDGLSVVGEPKHVYDGWQYPEDWDVEAYAQEGPKINFRDGWYYMTTAVGGTAGPPTGHMVITARSRSIHGPWENAPHNPIVRTVDRSEPWWSRGHATIVEGTDDRWWMIYHGYENGYWTLGRQALLEPIEWTDDGWYIAKGGDLGQPLAMPAGESVGEHGMALSDAFDGETLGHQWSFFNPAQDEYARLAFGDGAMTVRGKGTSPRDSSPLTVIAGDKAYQFEVEMEIAPGAQGGALLFYSDRLYAGVGSNGDRFVMHRYGLERPTTLPPGPGGRLWLRVTNNRHIVTIHTSRDGRTWEKYPVQMEVSGYHHNVAGGFLALKPAIYAAGEGDVRFHNFRYRALD
;
A
#
# COMPACT_ATOMS: atom_id res chain seq x y z
N MET A 1 9.72 -92.14 29.38
CA MET A 1 10.35 -90.82 29.19
C MET A 1 9.26 -89.85 28.80
N SER A 2 8.77 -89.09 29.79
CA SER A 2 7.58 -88.25 29.68
C SER A 2 7.99 -86.84 30.06
N PHE A 3 7.73 -85.87 29.19
CA PHE A 3 7.81 -84.45 29.53
C PHE A 3 6.46 -83.82 29.23
N ALA A 4 5.77 -83.46 30.31
CA ALA A 4 4.57 -82.65 30.32
C ALA A 4 4.95 -81.19 30.58
N ARG A 5 4.24 -80.27 29.92
CA ARG A 5 4.10 -78.85 30.32
C ARG A 5 3.28 -78.77 31.62
N PRO A 6 3.45 -77.74 32.49
CA PRO A 6 2.70 -76.48 32.30
C PRO A 6 3.33 -75.15 32.82
N LEU A 7 2.93 -74.06 32.15
CA LEU A 7 2.48 -72.72 32.59
C LEU A 7 3.07 -71.93 33.80
N LEU A 8 3.23 -70.63 33.51
CA LEU A 8 2.92 -69.40 34.28
C LEU A 8 3.87 -68.91 35.40
N ALA A 9 4.53 -67.77 35.15
CA ALA A 9 4.34 -66.51 35.90
C ALA A 9 5.19 -65.39 35.26
N ALA A 10 4.55 -64.40 34.63
CA ALA A 10 5.19 -63.17 34.19
C ALA A 10 4.77 -62.04 35.12
N THR A 11 5.75 -61.45 35.80
CA THR A 11 5.57 -60.34 36.75
C THR A 11 5.39 -59.03 35.98
N LEU A 12 4.20 -58.41 36.09
CA LEU A 12 3.97 -57.04 35.63
C LEU A 12 4.59 -56.05 36.63
N CYS A 13 5.61 -55.30 36.22
CA CYS A 13 6.02 -54.07 36.90
C CYS A 13 5.06 -52.93 36.49
N THR A 14 4.33 -52.40 37.47
CA THR A 14 3.47 -51.23 37.32
C THR A 14 4.32 -49.98 37.43
N ALA A 15 4.54 -49.28 36.31
CA ALA A 15 5.07 -47.91 36.32
C ALA A 15 3.90 -46.94 36.49
N VAL A 16 3.83 -46.28 37.65
CA VAL A 16 2.89 -45.19 37.91
C VAL A 16 3.42 -43.93 37.21
N LEU A 17 2.87 -43.59 36.06
CA LEU A 17 2.99 -42.24 35.50
C LEU A 17 1.85 -41.39 36.07
N ALA A 18 2.20 -40.48 36.98
CA ALA A 18 1.33 -39.40 37.40
C ALA A 18 1.17 -38.43 36.23
N ALA A 19 0.01 -38.45 35.57
CA ALA A 19 -0.37 -37.42 34.61
C ALA A 19 -0.81 -36.17 35.40
N THR A 20 0.06 -35.16 35.47
CA THR A 20 -0.33 -33.81 35.89
C THR A 20 -1.13 -33.18 34.75
N ALA A 21 -2.45 -33.13 34.91
CA ALA A 21 -3.33 -32.37 34.04
C ALA A 21 -3.09 -30.87 34.25
N PHE A 22 -2.19 -30.27 33.48
CA PHE A 22 -2.19 -28.82 33.27
C PHE A 22 -3.36 -28.49 32.33
N GLY A 23 -4.55 -28.34 32.91
CA GLY A 23 -5.67 -27.68 32.28
C GLY A 23 -5.42 -26.18 32.22
N ALA A 24 -4.51 -25.72 31.37
CA ALA A 24 -4.56 -24.36 30.89
C ALA A 24 -5.66 -24.33 29.83
N ALA A 25 -6.87 -23.90 30.23
CA ALA A 25 -7.85 -23.44 29.28
C ALA A 25 -7.18 -22.30 28.51
N ALA A 26 -6.78 -22.57 27.26
CA ALA A 26 -6.41 -21.52 26.34
C ALA A 26 -7.64 -20.64 26.21
N GLN A 27 -7.64 -19.50 26.92
CA GLN A 27 -8.52 -18.41 26.58
C GLN A 27 -8.16 -18.06 25.15
N THR A 28 -9.01 -18.48 24.21
CA THR A 28 -9.01 -17.89 22.88
C THR A 28 -9.11 -16.39 23.13
N PRO A 29 -8.16 -15.55 22.67
CA PRO A 29 -8.36 -14.12 22.78
C PRO A 29 -9.71 -13.84 22.13
N SER A 30 -10.64 -13.34 22.94
CA SER A 30 -11.91 -12.79 22.46
C SER A 30 -11.55 -11.95 21.25
N ALA A 31 -12.10 -12.28 20.09
CA ALA A 31 -11.98 -11.42 18.91
C ALA A 31 -12.44 -10.03 19.37
N ALA A 32 -11.49 -9.13 19.60
CA ALA A 32 -11.80 -7.75 19.93
C ALA A 32 -12.68 -7.28 18.77
N ALA A 33 -13.89 -6.79 19.09
CA ALA A 33 -14.74 -6.18 18.10
C ALA A 33 -13.91 -5.15 17.31
N ASP A 34 -14.10 -5.07 15.99
CA ASP A 34 -13.44 -4.05 15.16
C ASP A 34 -13.73 -2.67 15.78
N VAL A 35 -12.69 -2.05 16.36
CA VAL A 35 -12.81 -0.81 17.16
C VAL A 35 -12.91 0.44 16.28
N TRP A 36 -12.69 0.30 14.97
CA TRP A 36 -12.74 1.41 14.02
C TRP A 36 -14.16 1.93 13.83
N ALA A 37 -14.27 3.26 13.68
CA ALA A 37 -15.46 3.88 13.15
C ALA A 37 -15.71 3.43 11.70
N ARG A 38 -16.94 3.62 11.20
CA ARG A 38 -17.35 3.21 9.85
C ARG A 38 -17.69 4.46 9.01
N GLY A 39 -17.11 4.56 7.82
CA GLY A 39 -17.32 5.64 6.86
C GLY A 39 -18.04 5.18 5.59
N ILE A 40 -17.66 5.77 4.46
CA ILE A 40 -18.17 5.45 3.11
C ILE A 40 -18.16 3.94 2.88
N GLU A 41 -19.28 3.37 2.44
CA GLU A 41 -19.41 1.94 2.13
C GLU A 41 -19.03 1.00 3.28
N HIS A 42 -19.18 1.49 4.51
CA HIS A 42 -18.81 0.79 5.75
C HIS A 42 -17.30 0.58 5.92
N GLN A 43 -16.47 1.22 5.11
CA GLN A 43 -15.01 1.18 5.23
C GLN A 43 -14.58 1.66 6.62
N ARG A 44 -13.52 1.07 7.18
CA ARG A 44 -12.95 1.56 8.44
C ARG A 44 -12.47 2.99 8.32
N LYS A 45 -12.71 3.78 9.36
CA LYS A 45 -12.32 5.18 9.49
C LYS A 45 -11.46 5.34 10.76
N ALA A 46 -10.35 6.07 10.63
CA ALA A 46 -9.41 6.31 11.72
C ALA A 46 -9.99 7.20 12.82
N ASP A 47 -10.58 8.34 12.44
CA ASP A 47 -11.20 9.30 13.37
C ASP A 47 -12.47 8.69 13.99
N LEU A 48 -12.45 8.57 15.32
CA LEU A 48 -13.49 7.93 16.14
C LEU A 48 -14.63 8.89 16.53
N GLY A 49 -14.52 10.18 16.21
CA GLY A 49 -15.55 11.19 16.49
C GLY A 49 -15.63 11.65 17.95
N ASP A 50 -14.70 11.21 18.81
CA ASP A 50 -14.62 11.56 20.24
C ASP A 50 -13.37 12.38 20.60
N GLY A 51 -12.68 12.92 19.59
CA GLY A 51 -11.40 13.62 19.74
C GLY A 51 -10.18 12.71 19.70
N THR A 52 -10.36 11.41 19.41
CA THR A 52 -9.28 10.44 19.22
C THR A 52 -9.34 9.77 17.83
N PHE A 53 -8.23 9.17 17.42
CA PHE A 53 -8.13 8.36 16.20
C PHE A 53 -7.41 7.04 16.44
N LEU A 54 -7.68 6.06 15.59
CA LEU A 54 -6.95 4.79 15.51
C LEU A 54 -6.16 4.68 14.22
N ASN A 55 -4.94 4.15 14.32
CA ASN A 55 -4.19 3.76 13.14
C ASN A 55 -4.84 2.54 12.45
N PRO A 56 -4.71 2.41 11.11
CA PRO A 56 -3.99 3.32 10.23
C PRO A 56 -4.83 4.56 9.90
N VAL A 57 -4.19 5.73 9.81
CA VAL A 57 -4.87 6.95 9.31
C VAL A 57 -5.21 6.86 7.83
N PHE A 58 -4.51 6.00 7.09
CA PHE A 58 -4.85 5.67 5.71
C PHE A 58 -4.81 4.16 5.48
N ALA A 59 -5.99 3.53 5.41
CA ALA A 59 -6.11 2.10 5.20
C ALA A 59 -5.85 1.65 3.75
N GLY A 60 -5.38 0.40 3.60
CA GLY A 60 -4.96 -0.19 2.33
C GLY A 60 -3.53 0.19 1.96
N ASP A 61 -3.08 -0.24 0.79
CA ASP A 61 -1.69 -0.05 0.34
C ASP A 61 -1.42 1.41 -0.02
N ARG A 62 -0.97 2.16 0.99
CA ARG A 62 -0.63 3.58 1.02
C ARG A 62 0.85 3.80 1.46
N PRO A 63 1.81 3.21 0.74
CA PRO A 63 3.22 3.22 1.13
C PRO A 63 3.97 4.52 0.86
N ASP A 64 5.07 4.70 1.59
CA ASP A 64 6.06 5.75 1.36
C ASP A 64 5.41 7.16 1.37
N PRO A 65 4.61 7.51 2.41
CA PRO A 65 3.86 8.74 2.42
C PRO A 65 4.78 9.96 2.49
N SER A 66 4.71 10.81 1.47
CA SER A 66 5.34 12.13 1.46
C SER A 66 4.28 13.19 1.69
N VAL A 67 4.49 14.00 2.72
CA VAL A 67 3.55 15.03 3.15
C VAL A 67 4.15 16.42 3.05
N LEU A 68 3.42 17.32 2.41
CA LEU A 68 3.69 18.74 2.31
C LEU A 68 2.66 19.51 3.14
N LYS A 69 3.12 20.37 4.05
CA LYS A 69 2.30 21.41 4.67
C LYS A 69 2.37 22.69 3.83
N ASP A 70 1.23 23.29 3.53
CA ASP A 70 1.10 24.57 2.85
C ASP A 70 0.04 25.44 3.54
N GLY A 71 0.49 26.31 4.45
CA GLY A 71 -0.42 27.03 5.35
C GLY A 71 -1.11 26.08 6.32
N GLU A 72 -2.45 26.03 6.27
CA GLU A 72 -3.28 25.12 7.08
C GLU A 72 -3.56 23.79 6.37
N ASP A 73 -3.20 23.69 5.08
CA ASP A 73 -3.48 22.53 4.25
C ASP A 73 -2.30 21.54 4.26
N TYR A 74 -2.63 20.25 4.30
CA TYR A 74 -1.68 19.15 4.12
C TYR A 74 -1.98 18.42 2.81
N TYR A 75 -0.94 18.16 2.04
CA TYR A 75 -1.01 17.36 0.83
C TYR A 75 -0.15 16.12 0.98
N LEU A 76 -0.68 14.97 0.55
CA LEU A 76 0.02 13.70 0.60
C LEU A 76 0.08 13.08 -0.78
N THR A 77 1.26 12.59 -1.16
CA THR A 77 1.42 11.62 -2.26
C THR A 77 2.23 10.42 -1.77
N GLN A 78 2.27 9.37 -2.56
CA GLN A 78 2.75 8.05 -2.17
C GLN A 78 3.14 7.24 -3.39
N SER A 79 3.89 6.15 -3.18
CA SER A 79 4.21 5.22 -4.26
C SER A 79 2.94 4.62 -4.87
N SER A 80 2.91 4.52 -6.20
CA SER A 80 1.83 3.84 -6.93
C SER A 80 2.30 2.58 -7.64
N PHE A 81 3.61 2.28 -7.64
CA PHE A 81 4.22 1.15 -8.33
C PHE A 81 3.73 1.08 -9.78
N ASP A 82 3.22 -0.07 -10.17
CA ASP A 82 2.73 -0.36 -11.51
C ASP A 82 1.30 0.14 -11.74
N ALA A 83 0.66 0.77 -10.75
CA ALA A 83 -0.68 1.31 -10.88
C ALA A 83 -0.67 2.68 -11.56
N TYR A 84 -1.48 2.84 -12.61
CA TYR A 84 -1.71 4.11 -13.28
C TYR A 84 -3.22 4.40 -13.44
N PRO A 85 -3.66 5.66 -13.26
CA PRO A 85 -2.84 6.86 -13.11
C PRO A 85 -2.06 6.85 -11.78
N GLY A 86 -0.83 7.36 -11.79
CA GLY A 86 0.14 7.23 -10.71
C GLY A 86 0.24 8.49 -9.86
N LEU A 87 0.92 8.38 -8.71
CA LEU A 87 1.10 9.48 -7.75
C LEU A 87 -0.23 10.12 -7.33
N PRO A 88 -1.12 9.38 -6.64
CA PRO A 88 -2.38 9.94 -6.14
C PRO A 88 -2.08 11.08 -5.15
N VAL A 89 -2.78 12.19 -5.30
CA VAL A 89 -2.67 13.37 -4.45
C VAL A 89 -3.88 13.45 -3.54
N TRP A 90 -3.62 13.61 -2.24
CA TRP A 90 -4.61 13.70 -1.18
C TRP A 90 -4.52 15.03 -0.45
N HIS A 91 -5.62 15.47 0.12
CA HIS A 91 -5.73 16.71 0.89
C HIS A 91 -6.33 16.45 2.28
N SER A 92 -5.77 17.11 3.29
CA SER A 92 -6.27 17.13 4.66
C SER A 92 -5.99 18.49 5.31
N ARG A 93 -6.63 18.75 6.45
CA ARG A 93 -6.31 19.84 7.38
C ARG A 93 -6.15 19.36 8.83
N ASP A 94 -6.26 18.05 9.07
CA ASP A 94 -6.18 17.41 10.38
C ASP A 94 -5.28 16.16 10.40
N LEU A 95 -4.57 15.87 9.31
CA LEU A 95 -3.67 14.71 9.10
C LEU A 95 -4.33 13.32 9.21
N VAL A 96 -5.64 13.24 9.50
CA VAL A 96 -6.37 11.98 9.75
C VAL A 96 -7.46 11.77 8.71
N ASN A 97 -8.23 12.80 8.39
CA ASN A 97 -9.28 12.77 7.39
C ASN A 97 -8.71 13.29 6.06
N TRP A 98 -8.62 12.41 5.06
CA TRP A 98 -8.00 12.68 3.76
C TRP A 98 -9.01 12.55 2.62
N ARG A 99 -8.98 13.49 1.68
CA ARG A 99 -9.82 13.48 0.46
C ARG A 99 -8.96 13.43 -0.80
N PRO A 100 -9.37 12.70 -1.85
CA PRO A 100 -8.60 12.62 -3.07
C PRO A 100 -8.72 13.93 -3.86
N LEU A 101 -7.61 14.41 -4.42
CA LEU A 101 -7.58 15.52 -5.38
C LEU A 101 -7.40 15.03 -6.82
N GLY A 102 -6.82 13.85 -7.02
CA GLY A 102 -6.54 13.31 -8.34
C GLY A 102 -5.20 12.57 -8.37
N HIS A 103 -4.60 12.49 -9.55
CA HIS A 103 -3.32 11.83 -9.78
C HIS A 103 -2.40 12.77 -10.54
N ALA A 104 -1.10 12.75 -10.23
CA ALA A 104 -0.16 13.64 -10.89
C ALA A 104 0.24 13.16 -12.29
N ILE A 105 0.15 11.85 -12.59
CA ILE A 105 0.58 11.31 -13.89
C ILE A 105 -0.34 10.23 -14.44
N THR A 106 -0.58 10.27 -15.74
CA THR A 106 -1.31 9.22 -16.49
C THR A 106 -0.39 8.40 -17.38
N LYS A 107 0.76 8.97 -17.78
CA LYS A 107 1.77 8.33 -18.63
C LYS A 107 2.59 7.32 -17.84
N ASN A 108 2.58 6.07 -18.30
CA ASN A 108 3.39 5.01 -17.71
C ASN A 108 4.90 5.25 -17.96
N VAL A 109 5.65 5.50 -16.89
CA VAL A 109 7.12 5.65 -16.88
C VAL A 109 7.83 4.51 -16.13
N GLY A 110 7.10 3.44 -15.81
CA GLY A 110 7.56 2.29 -15.03
C GLY A 110 6.92 2.23 -13.64
N SER A 111 7.41 1.32 -12.79
CA SER A 111 6.95 1.16 -11.42
C SER A 111 7.45 2.32 -10.56
N ILE A 112 6.53 3.18 -10.09
CA ILE A 112 6.84 4.40 -9.31
C ILE A 112 7.06 4.04 -7.84
N TRP A 113 8.25 4.33 -7.31
CA TRP A 113 8.55 4.16 -5.88
C TRP A 113 8.54 5.51 -5.16
N ALA A 114 9.12 5.55 -3.96
CA ALA A 114 8.90 6.60 -2.98
C ALA A 114 9.08 8.02 -3.54
N PRO A 115 8.01 8.83 -3.54
CA PRO A 115 8.06 10.20 -4.03
C PRO A 115 8.45 11.18 -2.92
N ASP A 116 8.74 12.42 -3.34
CA ASP A 116 8.80 13.59 -2.47
C ASP A 116 8.03 14.75 -3.08
N ILE A 117 6.97 15.19 -2.39
CA ILE A 117 6.16 16.33 -2.76
C ILE A 117 6.63 17.58 -2.01
N VAL A 118 6.93 18.63 -2.77
CA VAL A 118 7.41 19.90 -2.21
C VAL A 118 6.80 21.09 -2.91
N ARG A 119 6.77 22.22 -2.21
CA ARG A 119 6.47 23.52 -2.80
C ARG A 119 7.73 24.39 -2.77
N HIS A 120 8.06 24.97 -3.91
CA HIS A 120 9.19 25.89 -4.02
C HIS A 120 8.81 27.06 -4.92
N GLU A 121 9.02 28.29 -4.43
CA GLU A 121 8.72 29.54 -5.15
C GLU A 121 7.30 29.58 -5.75
N GLY A 122 6.32 29.08 -4.99
CA GLY A 122 4.90 29.08 -5.39
C GLY A 122 4.46 27.91 -6.26
N ARG A 123 5.39 27.07 -6.74
CA ARG A 123 5.11 25.88 -7.58
C ARG A 123 5.24 24.58 -6.78
N TYR A 124 4.40 23.60 -7.11
CA TYR A 124 4.48 22.25 -6.56
C TYR A 124 5.33 21.36 -7.47
N PHE A 125 6.16 20.51 -6.86
CA PHE A 125 6.97 19.51 -7.52
C PHE A 125 6.77 18.16 -6.85
N ILE A 126 6.78 17.09 -7.64
CA ILE A 126 6.91 15.72 -7.12
C ILE A 126 8.13 15.10 -7.77
N TYR A 127 9.15 14.80 -6.98
CA TYR A 127 10.33 14.03 -7.39
C TYR A 127 10.09 12.56 -7.08
N PHE A 128 10.39 11.66 -8.00
CA PHE A 128 10.13 10.23 -7.78
C PHE A 128 11.01 9.33 -8.66
N PRO A 129 11.43 8.15 -8.18
CA PRO A 129 12.06 7.15 -9.01
C PRO A 129 11.00 6.30 -9.72
N ALA A 130 11.33 5.82 -10.92
CA ALA A 130 10.56 4.78 -11.58
C ALA A 130 11.47 3.72 -12.21
N ARG A 131 11.03 2.46 -12.14
CA ARG A 131 11.73 1.29 -12.65
C ARG A 131 10.97 0.68 -13.84
N THR A 132 11.57 0.69 -15.02
CA THR A 132 10.99 0.09 -16.23
C THR A 132 11.06 -1.43 -16.14
N GLY A 133 9.99 -2.13 -16.55
CA GLY A 133 9.88 -3.59 -16.42
C GLY A 133 9.34 -4.05 -15.06
N GLY A 134 8.68 -3.15 -14.33
CA GLY A 134 8.10 -3.41 -13.02
C GLY A 134 9.10 -3.34 -11.87
N THR A 135 8.69 -3.77 -10.68
CA THR A 135 9.56 -3.82 -9.49
C THR A 135 10.80 -4.71 -9.65
N GLU A 136 10.88 -5.52 -10.72
CA GLU A 136 11.98 -6.45 -11.01
C GLU A 136 12.83 -6.05 -12.24
N GLY A 137 12.49 -5.02 -13.00
CA GLY A 137 13.19 -4.68 -14.25
C GLY A 137 14.61 -4.12 -14.06
N ASN A 138 15.39 -3.85 -15.11
CA ASN A 138 16.82 -3.50 -14.92
C ASN A 138 17.14 -2.02 -15.11
N GLU A 139 16.21 -1.25 -15.66
CA GLU A 139 16.39 0.17 -15.94
C GLU A 139 15.58 1.01 -14.96
N ARG A 140 16.24 1.99 -14.35
CA ARG A 140 15.65 2.89 -13.38
C ARG A 140 16.12 4.31 -13.64
N SER A 141 15.27 5.28 -13.36
CA SER A 141 15.62 6.69 -13.36
C SER A 141 14.83 7.42 -12.28
N ASN A 142 15.22 8.65 -11.99
CA ASN A 142 14.44 9.61 -11.24
C ASN A 142 13.78 10.59 -12.21
N TYR A 143 12.59 11.04 -11.84
CA TYR A 143 11.74 11.91 -12.62
C TYR A 143 11.24 13.06 -11.73
N VAL A 144 10.76 14.12 -12.38
CA VAL A 144 10.01 15.19 -11.72
C VAL A 144 8.77 15.53 -12.55
N VAL A 145 7.67 15.80 -11.86
CA VAL A 145 6.51 16.53 -12.39
C VAL A 145 6.27 17.77 -11.57
N TRP A 146 5.63 18.78 -12.18
CA TRP A 146 5.32 20.03 -11.50
C TRP A 146 3.94 20.58 -11.89
N ALA A 147 3.38 21.40 -11.02
CA ALA A 147 2.12 22.12 -11.25
C ALA A 147 2.12 23.46 -10.50
N ASP A 148 1.48 24.48 -11.07
CA ASP A 148 1.28 25.77 -10.40
C ASP A 148 0.07 25.75 -9.43
N ASP A 149 -0.80 24.75 -9.56
CA ASP A 149 -1.90 24.43 -8.64
C ASP A 149 -1.79 22.94 -8.27
N ILE A 150 -1.94 22.61 -6.99
CA ILE A 150 -1.83 21.22 -6.49
C ILE A 150 -2.86 20.26 -7.15
N ARG A 151 -3.97 20.81 -7.67
CA ARG A 151 -5.00 20.07 -8.42
C ARG A 151 -4.63 19.83 -9.88
N GLY A 152 -3.50 20.37 -10.33
CA GLY A 152 -3.03 20.29 -11.71
C GLY A 152 -3.54 21.44 -12.61
N PRO A 153 -3.31 21.33 -13.93
CA PRO A 153 -2.69 20.21 -14.61
C PRO A 153 -1.21 20.05 -14.21
N TRP A 154 -0.79 18.80 -14.05
CA TRP A 154 0.61 18.44 -13.84
C TRP A 154 1.34 18.37 -15.18
N SER A 155 2.63 18.69 -15.18
CA SER A 155 3.48 18.57 -16.35
C SER A 155 3.65 17.13 -16.80
N GLU A 156 4.10 16.92 -18.04
CA GLU A 156 4.70 15.64 -18.42
C GLU A 156 5.88 15.29 -17.50
N PRO A 157 6.13 14.01 -17.19
CA PRO A 157 7.26 13.60 -16.38
C PRO A 157 8.59 13.88 -17.09
N VAL A 158 9.45 14.64 -16.43
CA VAL A 158 10.81 14.97 -16.89
C VAL A 158 11.79 13.99 -16.28
N ASN A 159 12.54 13.25 -17.10
CA ASN A 159 13.59 12.34 -16.63
C ASN A 159 14.83 13.16 -16.22
N ILE A 160 15.24 13.08 -14.96
CA ILE A 160 16.39 13.82 -14.40
C ILE A 160 17.61 12.93 -14.16
N GLY A 161 17.58 11.67 -14.62
CA GLY A 161 18.68 10.71 -14.50
C GLY A 161 18.75 10.04 -13.12
N LEU A 162 19.96 9.88 -12.57
CA LEU A 162 20.18 9.28 -11.24
C LEU A 162 19.75 7.81 -11.10
N GLY A 163 19.76 7.01 -12.17
CA GLY A 163 19.25 5.63 -12.15
C GLY A 163 19.88 4.67 -11.12
N ARG A 164 21.07 5.01 -10.60
CA ARG A 164 21.73 4.27 -9.49
C ARG A 164 21.08 4.48 -8.13
N TYR A 165 20.21 5.48 -8.00
CA TYR A 165 19.62 5.92 -6.74
C TYR A 165 18.08 5.91 -6.78
N ILE A 166 17.47 5.89 -5.60
CA ILE A 166 16.03 6.03 -5.38
C ILE A 166 15.76 7.04 -4.27
N ASP A 167 14.48 7.26 -4.01
CA ASP A 167 13.95 8.01 -2.88
C ASP A 167 14.50 9.43 -2.82
N PRO A 168 14.27 10.25 -3.87
CA PRO A 168 14.71 11.63 -3.90
C PRO A 168 14.00 12.43 -2.81
N GLY A 169 14.74 13.01 -1.87
CA GLY A 169 14.26 13.95 -0.86
C GLY A 169 14.76 15.36 -1.16
N HIS A 170 13.87 16.30 -1.40
CA HIS A 170 14.21 17.68 -1.71
C HIS A 170 14.54 18.48 -0.45
N ALA A 171 15.53 19.38 -0.58
CA ALA A 171 15.87 20.35 0.45
C ALA A 171 16.41 21.65 -0.17
N VAL A 172 16.36 22.73 0.61
CA VAL A 172 17.05 23.99 0.29
C VAL A 172 18.21 24.16 1.28
N GLY A 173 19.42 24.38 0.74
CA GLY A 173 20.62 24.59 1.53
C GLY A 173 20.78 26.02 2.02
N GLU A 174 21.75 26.24 2.91
CA GLU A 174 22.06 27.57 3.46
C GLU A 174 22.61 28.56 2.42
N ASP A 175 23.01 28.04 1.25
CA ASP A 175 23.43 28.77 0.07
C ASP A 175 22.25 29.21 -0.83
N GLY A 176 21.02 28.86 -0.45
CA GLY A 176 19.82 29.10 -1.24
C GLY A 176 19.65 28.18 -2.45
N LYS A 177 20.52 27.17 -2.62
CA LYS A 177 20.41 26.18 -3.68
C LYS A 177 19.58 24.99 -3.25
N ARG A 178 19.01 24.31 -4.23
CA ARG A 178 18.15 23.14 -4.05
C ARG A 178 18.97 21.88 -4.23
N TYR A 179 18.68 20.87 -3.42
CA TYR A 179 19.36 19.58 -3.44
C TYR A 179 18.34 18.44 -3.43
N LEU A 180 18.71 17.31 -4.04
CA LEU A 180 18.06 16.02 -3.81
C LEU A 180 19.00 15.14 -2.98
N PHE A 181 18.51 14.67 -1.84
CA PHE A 181 19.07 13.57 -1.07
C PHE A 181 18.49 12.26 -1.59
N LEU A 182 19.27 11.19 -1.52
CA LEU A 182 18.98 9.95 -2.21
C LEU A 182 19.35 8.75 -1.32
N SER A 183 18.83 7.57 -1.66
CA SER A 183 19.19 6.29 -1.04
C SER A 183 20.71 6.11 -0.91
N GLY A 184 21.16 5.50 0.17
CA GLY A 184 22.57 5.24 0.45
C GLY A 184 23.36 6.49 0.88
N GLY A 185 22.68 7.58 1.26
CA GLY A 185 23.33 8.77 1.80
C GLY A 185 23.99 9.65 0.74
N ALA A 186 23.53 9.55 -0.51
CA ALA A 186 23.96 10.43 -1.59
C ALA A 186 23.13 11.71 -1.62
N TYR A 187 23.70 12.78 -2.16
CA TYR A 187 22.96 13.99 -2.51
C TYR A 187 23.55 14.67 -3.75
N VAL A 188 22.74 15.45 -4.45
CA VAL A 188 23.14 16.19 -5.66
C VAL A 188 22.39 17.52 -5.73
N GLN A 189 23.02 18.55 -6.28
CA GLN A 189 22.37 19.83 -6.50
C GLN A 189 21.39 19.75 -7.67
N LEU A 190 20.26 20.47 -7.58
CA LEU A 190 19.33 20.70 -8.68
C LEU A 190 19.69 21.96 -9.48
N SER A 191 19.28 22.02 -10.74
CA SER A 191 19.21 23.26 -11.50
C SER A 191 18.22 24.23 -10.86
N ASP A 192 18.33 25.52 -11.18
CA ASP A 192 17.48 26.55 -10.57
C ASP A 192 15.98 26.30 -10.86
N ASP A 193 15.63 25.79 -12.04
CA ASP A 193 14.25 25.37 -12.37
C ASP A 193 13.81 24.05 -11.71
N GLY A 194 14.74 23.31 -11.10
CA GLY A 194 14.50 22.01 -10.47
C GLY A 194 14.24 20.86 -11.42
N LEU A 195 14.48 21.03 -12.73
CA LEU A 195 14.15 20.04 -13.77
C LEU A 195 15.36 19.22 -14.25
N SER A 196 16.53 19.41 -13.65
CA SER A 196 17.74 18.64 -13.91
C SER A 196 18.70 18.69 -12.71
N VAL A 197 19.75 17.87 -12.74
CA VAL A 197 20.82 17.90 -11.72
C VAL A 197 22.03 18.71 -12.19
N VAL A 198 22.75 19.30 -11.24
CA VAL A 198 24.00 20.04 -11.47
C VAL A 198 25.17 19.27 -10.87
N GLY A 199 26.00 18.69 -11.74
CA GLY A 199 27.15 17.88 -11.36
C GLY A 199 26.78 16.43 -11.04
N GLU A 200 27.67 15.75 -10.31
CA GLU A 200 27.53 14.34 -9.96
C GLU A 200 27.10 14.16 -8.50
N PRO A 201 26.32 13.10 -8.18
CA PRO A 201 25.98 12.76 -6.81
C PRO A 201 27.22 12.55 -5.93
N LYS A 202 27.14 13.07 -4.71
CA LYS A 202 28.19 12.95 -3.69
C LYS A 202 27.65 12.21 -2.47
N HIS A 203 28.50 11.46 -1.80
CA HIS A 203 28.16 10.86 -0.50
C HIS A 203 28.24 11.90 0.62
N VAL A 204 27.27 11.91 1.53
CA VAL A 204 27.20 12.88 2.63
C VAL A 204 26.89 12.25 3.99
N TYR A 205 26.33 11.04 4.03
CA TYR A 205 25.88 10.43 5.29
C TYR A 205 25.94 8.90 5.28
N ASP A 206 26.65 8.31 6.23
CA ASP A 206 26.85 6.86 6.36
C ASP A 206 25.67 6.11 7.00
N GLY A 207 24.68 6.83 7.55
CA GLY A 207 23.56 6.24 8.27
C GLY A 207 23.87 5.87 9.72
N TRP A 208 22.84 5.47 10.46
CA TRP A 208 22.99 4.90 11.79
C TRP A 208 23.09 3.38 11.71
N GLN A 209 24.13 2.82 12.33
CA GLN A 209 24.38 1.38 12.37
C GLN A 209 23.61 0.75 13.54
N TYR A 210 22.60 -0.06 13.22
CA TYR A 210 21.87 -0.87 14.21
C TYR A 210 22.72 -2.05 14.69
N PRO A 211 22.42 -2.64 15.87
CA PRO A 211 23.10 -3.83 16.36
C PRO A 211 23.05 -5.02 15.39
N GLU A 212 24.19 -5.69 15.18
CA GLU A 212 24.33 -6.80 14.21
C GLU A 212 23.42 -8.01 14.53
N ASP A 213 23.04 -8.19 15.80
CA ASP A 213 22.17 -9.27 16.26
C ASP A 213 20.68 -9.05 15.95
N TRP A 214 20.30 -7.90 15.38
CA TRP A 214 18.93 -7.64 14.97
C TRP A 214 18.63 -8.28 13.61
N ASP A 215 17.61 -9.14 13.59
CA ASP A 215 17.07 -9.70 12.36
C ASP A 215 16.34 -8.61 11.56
N VAL A 216 16.94 -8.22 10.43
CA VAL A 216 16.41 -7.24 9.47
C VAL A 216 16.48 -7.81 8.04
N GLU A 217 15.84 -7.16 7.07
CA GLU A 217 15.94 -7.59 5.66
C GLU A 217 17.33 -7.27 5.09
N ALA A 218 17.74 -6.01 5.20
CA ALA A 218 19.02 -5.47 4.75
C ALA A 218 19.26 -4.09 5.38
N TYR A 219 20.47 -3.53 5.31
CA TYR A 219 20.74 -2.18 5.85
C TYR A 219 19.88 -1.10 5.20
N ALA A 220 19.66 -1.19 3.89
CA ALA A 220 18.69 -0.41 3.10
C ALA A 220 18.44 1.03 3.62
N GLN A 221 19.48 1.87 3.60
CA GLN A 221 19.36 3.29 3.95
C GLN A 221 18.65 4.04 2.82
N GLU A 222 17.42 4.50 3.07
CA GLU A 222 16.53 5.01 2.02
C GLU A 222 15.50 6.03 2.55
N GLY A 223 14.63 6.56 1.69
CA GLY A 223 13.59 7.52 2.08
C GLY A 223 14.06 8.79 2.82
N PRO A 224 15.15 9.49 2.44
CA PRO A 224 15.56 10.70 3.13
C PRO A 224 14.52 11.82 2.99
N LYS A 225 14.10 12.41 4.10
CA LYS A 225 13.26 13.62 4.20
C LYS A 225 14.00 14.67 5.02
N ILE A 226 14.18 15.86 4.46
CA ILE A 226 14.97 16.92 5.09
C ILE A 226 14.04 18.02 5.62
N ASN A 227 14.20 18.37 6.89
CA ASN A 227 13.47 19.46 7.54
C ASN A 227 14.47 20.44 8.17
N PHE A 228 14.17 21.73 8.16
CA PHE A 228 15.00 22.74 8.83
C PHE A 228 14.28 23.32 10.04
N ARG A 229 14.92 23.30 11.21
CA ARG A 229 14.38 23.83 12.47
C ARG A 229 15.50 24.33 13.36
N ASP A 230 15.36 25.53 13.93
CA ASP A 230 16.29 26.13 14.91
C ASP A 230 17.77 26.08 14.52
N GLY A 231 18.04 26.36 13.24
CA GLY A 231 19.40 26.37 12.69
C GLY A 231 19.97 24.98 12.43
N TRP A 232 19.17 23.92 12.48
CA TRP A 232 19.56 22.55 12.16
C TRP A 232 18.75 22.03 10.97
N TYR A 233 19.42 21.34 10.07
CA TYR A 233 18.79 20.41 9.16
C TYR A 233 18.66 19.06 9.84
N TYR A 234 17.49 18.44 9.78
CA TYR A 234 17.21 17.08 10.22
C TYR A 234 16.96 16.22 8.99
N MET A 235 17.65 15.10 8.90
CA MET A 235 17.42 14.05 7.91
C MET A 235 16.72 12.89 8.60
N THR A 236 15.43 12.76 8.33
CA THR A 236 14.65 11.57 8.68
C THR A 236 14.83 10.57 7.53
N THR A 237 15.21 9.33 7.83
CA THR A 237 15.45 8.30 6.80
C THR A 237 15.10 6.93 7.35
N ALA A 238 14.95 5.94 6.46
CA ALA A 238 14.67 4.56 6.82
C ALA A 238 15.92 3.69 6.72
N VAL A 239 15.99 2.65 7.55
CA VAL A 239 16.95 1.54 7.46
C VAL A 239 16.26 0.22 7.78
N GLY A 240 16.91 -0.91 7.48
CA GLY A 240 16.45 -2.25 7.87
C GLY A 240 15.58 -2.97 6.83
N GLY A 241 15.17 -2.27 5.78
CA GLY A 241 14.36 -2.79 4.67
C GLY A 241 12.87 -2.91 5.01
N THR A 242 12.02 -2.58 4.04
CA THR A 242 10.56 -2.53 4.25
C THR A 242 9.87 -3.90 4.23
N ALA A 243 10.55 -4.96 3.81
CA ALA A 243 10.02 -6.32 3.71
C ALA A 243 10.66 -7.25 4.76
N GLY A 244 10.59 -8.56 4.54
CA GLY A 244 11.29 -9.53 5.38
C GLY A 244 10.72 -9.60 6.81
N PRO A 245 11.57 -9.61 7.85
CA PRO A 245 11.15 -9.72 9.24
C PRO A 245 10.23 -8.56 9.68
N PRO A 246 9.16 -8.83 10.46
CA PRO A 246 8.29 -7.80 11.05
C PRO A 246 9.00 -6.70 11.85
N THR A 247 10.21 -6.98 12.35
CA THR A 247 11.01 -6.11 13.20
C THR A 247 12.15 -5.42 12.42
N GLY A 248 12.15 -5.55 11.08
CA GLY A 248 13.25 -5.11 10.22
C GLY A 248 13.29 -3.59 10.04
N HIS A 249 12.21 -3.04 9.48
CA HIS A 249 12.14 -1.63 9.09
C HIS A 249 12.17 -0.68 10.30
N MET A 250 12.86 0.45 10.13
CA MET A 250 13.08 1.46 11.16
C MET A 250 13.04 2.86 10.59
N VAL A 251 12.65 3.83 11.42
CA VAL A 251 12.91 5.26 11.19
C VAL A 251 14.12 5.67 12.02
N ILE A 252 15.08 6.34 11.38
CA ILE A 252 16.24 6.95 12.05
C ILE A 252 16.30 8.45 11.71
N THR A 253 17.08 9.17 12.50
CA THR A 253 17.30 10.60 12.28
C THR A 253 18.76 10.96 12.47
N ALA A 254 19.23 11.89 11.65
CA ALA A 254 20.47 12.62 11.85
C ALA A 254 20.24 14.13 11.70
N ARG A 255 21.15 14.97 12.20
CA ARG A 255 21.09 16.42 12.02
C ARG A 255 22.43 17.02 11.62
N SER A 256 22.39 18.18 10.97
CA SER A 256 23.58 18.98 10.65
C SER A 256 23.29 20.48 10.66
N ARG A 257 24.32 21.30 10.92
CA ARG A 257 24.24 22.76 10.79
C ARG A 257 24.36 23.23 9.33
N SER A 258 24.81 22.36 8.44
CA SER A 258 24.98 22.61 7.01
C SER A 258 24.29 21.50 6.23
N ILE A 259 23.68 21.83 5.10
CA ILE A 259 23.11 20.83 4.19
C ILE A 259 24.19 19.84 3.70
N HIS A 260 25.45 20.26 3.72
CA HIS A 260 26.61 19.49 3.29
C HIS A 260 27.20 18.59 4.38
N GLY A 261 26.61 18.57 5.58
CA GLY A 261 27.13 17.81 6.71
C GLY A 261 28.27 18.53 7.47
N PRO A 262 28.97 17.81 8.38
CA PRO A 262 28.75 16.40 8.71
C PRO A 262 27.39 16.18 9.39
N TRP A 263 26.82 14.99 9.22
CA TRP A 263 25.55 14.59 9.82
C TRP A 263 25.80 13.80 11.10
N GLU A 264 25.24 14.27 12.21
CA GLU A 264 25.28 13.63 13.52
C GLU A 264 24.05 12.75 13.70
N ASN A 265 24.20 11.50 14.13
CA ASN A 265 23.08 10.61 14.42
C ASN A 265 22.36 11.02 15.71
N ALA A 266 21.03 10.91 15.73
CA ALA A 266 20.27 11.07 16.96
C ALA A 266 20.69 10.01 18.00
N PRO A 267 20.86 10.39 19.28
CA PRO A 267 21.22 9.44 20.33
C PRO A 267 20.11 8.43 20.64
N HIS A 268 18.89 8.68 20.17
CA HIS A 268 17.70 7.85 20.38
C HIS A 268 17.31 7.01 19.16
N ASN A 269 18.20 6.84 18.18
CA ASN A 269 17.93 5.94 17.06
C ASN A 269 17.81 4.46 17.51
N PRO A 270 16.91 3.67 16.91
CA PRO A 270 15.92 4.11 15.94
C PRO A 270 14.75 4.83 16.63
N ILE A 271 14.21 5.85 15.97
CA ILE A 271 13.06 6.62 16.47
C ILE A 271 11.80 5.77 16.50
N VAL A 272 11.61 4.95 15.47
CA VAL A 272 10.50 3.98 15.38
C VAL A 272 11.05 2.64 14.94
N ARG A 273 10.59 1.58 15.61
CA ARG A 273 10.83 0.19 15.24
C ARG A 273 9.80 -0.69 15.91
N THR A 274 9.27 -1.67 15.17
CA THR A 274 8.54 -2.80 15.78
C THR A 274 9.52 -3.69 16.55
N VAL A 275 9.32 -3.85 17.85
CA VAL A 275 10.21 -4.61 18.74
C VAL A 275 9.68 -6.01 19.04
N ASP A 276 8.37 -6.21 19.02
CA ASP A 276 7.72 -7.51 19.24
C ASP A 276 6.72 -7.85 18.13
N ARG A 277 6.69 -9.13 17.72
CA ARG A 277 5.79 -9.59 16.64
C ARG A 277 4.31 -9.60 17.03
N SER A 278 3.99 -9.45 18.32
CA SER A 278 2.63 -9.28 18.81
C SER A 278 2.10 -7.85 18.64
N GLU A 279 2.97 -6.88 18.34
CA GLU A 279 2.54 -5.50 18.06
C GLU A 279 1.55 -5.45 16.88
N PRO A 280 0.60 -4.51 16.89
CA PRO A 280 -0.42 -4.40 15.85
C PRO A 280 0.15 -4.02 14.49
N TRP A 281 1.34 -3.41 14.46
CA TRP A 281 1.98 -2.88 13.27
C TRP A 281 3.42 -3.37 13.12
N TRP A 282 3.72 -3.92 11.95
CA TRP A 282 5.01 -4.50 11.56
C TRP A 282 5.73 -3.63 10.53
N SER A 283 7.05 -3.78 10.47
CA SER A 283 7.93 -3.15 9.49
C SER A 283 7.63 -1.65 9.30
N ARG A 284 7.59 -0.95 10.44
CA ARG A 284 7.30 0.49 10.55
C ARG A 284 8.50 1.33 10.12
N GLY A 285 8.35 2.13 9.07
CA GLY A 285 9.44 2.96 8.55
C GLY A 285 9.03 3.86 7.39
N HIS A 286 10.02 4.53 6.78
CA HIS A 286 9.85 5.47 5.66
C HIS A 286 8.98 6.68 6.03
N ALA A 287 9.48 7.51 6.94
CA ALA A 287 8.70 8.57 7.57
C ALA A 287 8.91 9.97 6.97
N THR A 288 7.83 10.74 6.96
CA THR A 288 7.85 12.20 6.85
C THR A 288 7.42 12.80 8.20
N ILE A 289 8.20 13.75 8.73
CA ILE A 289 7.76 14.57 9.86
C ILE A 289 7.10 15.85 9.34
N VAL A 290 6.08 16.32 10.05
CA VAL A 290 5.31 17.51 9.67
C VAL A 290 4.82 18.24 10.91
N GLU A 291 4.89 19.57 10.87
CA GLU A 291 4.33 20.43 11.90
C GLU A 291 2.80 20.51 11.74
N GLY A 292 2.09 20.36 12.85
CA GLY A 292 0.64 20.56 12.97
C GLY A 292 0.22 22.03 12.80
N THR A 293 -1.09 22.27 12.91
CA THR A 293 -1.66 23.64 12.93
C THR A 293 -1.60 24.29 14.32
N ASP A 294 -1.17 23.54 15.34
CA ASP A 294 -1.07 23.93 16.74
C ASP A 294 0.35 23.80 17.31
N ASP A 295 1.36 23.91 16.45
CA ASP A 295 2.79 23.79 16.75
C ASP A 295 3.25 22.41 17.30
N ARG A 296 2.32 21.45 17.51
CA ARG A 296 2.68 20.05 17.76
C ARG A 296 3.19 19.42 16.49
N TRP A 297 4.13 18.49 16.61
CA TRP A 297 4.69 17.80 15.46
C TRP A 297 4.18 16.37 15.38
N TRP A 298 4.10 15.88 14.15
CA TRP A 298 3.60 14.58 13.80
C TRP A 298 4.58 13.87 12.88
N MET A 299 4.54 12.55 12.91
CA MET A 299 5.28 11.70 11.99
C MET A 299 4.31 10.75 11.32
N ILE A 300 4.31 10.79 10.00
CA ILE A 300 3.55 9.88 9.15
C ILE A 300 4.51 8.96 8.41
N TYR A 301 4.20 7.68 8.40
CA TYR A 301 5.04 6.62 7.83
C TYR A 301 4.16 5.43 7.48
N HIS A 302 4.73 4.33 6.97
CA HIS A 302 3.94 3.12 6.71
C HIS A 302 4.34 1.95 7.58
N GLY A 303 3.42 1.00 7.70
CA GLY A 303 3.67 -0.31 8.27
C GLY A 303 2.64 -1.32 7.77
N TYR A 304 2.86 -2.59 8.09
CA TYR A 304 1.92 -3.65 7.76
C TYR A 304 1.10 -4.01 8.99
N GLU A 305 -0.18 -4.23 8.79
CA GLU A 305 -1.04 -4.67 9.88
C GLU A 305 -0.75 -6.14 10.22
N ASN A 306 -0.60 -6.44 11.50
CA ASN A 306 -0.26 -7.76 12.00
C ASN A 306 -1.20 -8.83 11.44
N GLY A 307 -0.63 -9.79 10.71
CA GLY A 307 -1.35 -10.89 10.08
C GLY A 307 -2.02 -10.54 8.74
N TYR A 308 -1.98 -9.28 8.29
CA TYR A 308 -2.66 -8.79 7.08
C TYR A 308 -1.71 -8.10 6.10
N TRP A 309 -0.56 -8.74 5.79
CA TRP A 309 0.33 -8.32 4.71
C TRP A 309 -0.38 -8.14 3.35
N THR A 310 -1.52 -8.82 3.16
CA THR A 310 -2.39 -8.71 1.99
C THR A 310 -2.98 -7.32 1.79
N LEU A 311 -3.10 -6.51 2.84
CA LEU A 311 -3.55 -5.11 2.75
C LEU A 311 -2.44 -4.16 2.28
N GLY A 312 -1.20 -4.63 2.18
CA GLY A 312 -0.05 -3.80 1.86
C GLY A 312 0.38 -2.91 3.02
N ARG A 313 1.16 -1.89 2.68
CA ARG A 313 1.74 -0.92 3.61
C ARG A 313 0.75 0.20 3.84
N GLN A 314 0.25 0.33 5.06
CA GLN A 314 -0.78 1.30 5.42
C GLN A 314 -0.14 2.50 6.10
N ALA A 315 -0.71 3.69 5.92
CA ALA A 315 -0.15 4.90 6.50
C ALA A 315 -0.55 5.04 7.99
N LEU A 316 0.46 5.23 8.82
CA LEU A 316 0.40 5.34 10.27
C LEU A 316 0.79 6.76 10.67
N LEU A 317 0.15 7.30 11.70
CA LEU A 317 0.42 8.62 12.26
C LEU A 317 0.69 8.49 13.76
N GLU A 318 1.73 9.17 14.24
CA GLU A 318 1.95 9.35 15.66
C GLU A 318 2.54 10.73 15.99
N PRO A 319 2.29 11.27 17.19
CA PRO A 319 2.91 12.52 17.60
C PRO A 319 4.41 12.34 17.83
N ILE A 320 5.17 13.41 17.63
CA ILE A 320 6.56 13.50 18.08
C ILE A 320 6.71 14.64 19.09
N GLU A 321 7.68 14.49 19.99
CA GLU A 321 8.05 15.54 20.95
C GLU A 321 9.49 15.95 20.69
N TRP A 322 9.72 17.27 20.62
CA TRP A 322 11.07 17.84 20.59
C TRP A 322 11.65 17.88 22.00
N THR A 323 12.82 17.30 22.20
CA THR A 323 13.56 17.28 23.46
C THR A 323 14.36 18.57 23.66
N ASP A 324 14.74 18.84 24.92
CA ASP A 324 15.49 20.06 25.30
C ASP A 324 16.84 20.19 24.57
N ASP A 325 17.46 19.07 24.18
CA ASP A 325 18.72 19.03 23.41
C ASP A 325 18.51 19.09 21.89
N GLY A 326 17.27 19.34 21.45
CA GLY A 326 16.91 19.61 20.06
C GLY A 326 16.86 18.35 19.20
N TRP A 327 16.51 17.20 19.75
CA TRP A 327 16.13 16.01 18.99
C TRP A 327 14.62 15.83 19.04
N TYR A 328 14.08 14.88 18.26
CA TYR A 328 12.70 14.46 18.43
C TYR A 328 12.61 12.97 18.75
N ILE A 329 11.56 12.60 19.48
CA ILE A 329 11.22 11.22 19.81
C ILE A 329 9.76 10.95 19.47
N ALA A 330 9.46 9.70 19.09
CA ALA A 330 8.11 9.24 18.83
C ALA A 330 7.31 9.10 20.15
N LYS A 331 6.01 9.42 20.10
CA LYS A 331 5.11 9.41 21.26
C LYS A 331 3.81 8.64 21.04
N GLY A 332 3.75 7.77 20.03
CA GLY A 332 2.55 6.97 19.75
C GLY A 332 2.33 5.79 20.70
N GLY A 333 3.35 5.30 21.41
CA GLY A 333 3.19 4.17 22.33
C GLY A 333 2.67 2.90 21.63
N ASP A 334 1.60 2.30 22.17
CA ASP A 334 0.89 1.20 21.49
C ASP A 334 -0.06 1.75 20.43
N LEU A 335 0.34 1.64 19.17
CA LEU A 335 -0.42 2.11 18.01
C LEU A 335 -1.69 1.29 17.69
N GLY A 336 -2.02 0.29 18.51
CA GLY A 336 -3.32 -0.37 18.53
C GLY A 336 -4.34 0.33 19.43
N GLN A 337 -3.91 1.32 20.22
CA GLN A 337 -4.77 2.13 21.07
C GLN A 337 -5.10 3.47 20.42
N PRO A 338 -6.25 4.09 20.75
CA PRO A 338 -6.59 5.42 20.24
C PRO A 338 -5.58 6.48 20.69
N LEU A 339 -5.23 7.39 19.79
CA LEU A 339 -4.39 8.55 20.02
C LEU A 339 -5.21 9.84 19.93
N ALA A 340 -4.78 10.90 20.64
CA ALA A 340 -5.45 12.20 20.54
C ALA A 340 -5.35 12.77 19.12
N MET A 341 -6.43 13.36 18.61
CA MET A 341 -6.42 14.00 17.29
C MET A 341 -5.38 15.14 17.18
N PRO A 342 -4.77 15.32 16.00
CA PRO A 342 -4.14 16.57 15.61
C PRO A 342 -5.15 17.73 15.66
N ALA A 343 -4.67 18.95 15.88
CA ALA A 343 -5.52 20.11 15.66
C ALA A 343 -5.81 20.30 14.17
N GLY A 344 -6.92 20.98 13.89
CA GLY A 344 -7.38 21.23 12.53
C GLY A 344 -8.85 20.92 12.36
N GLU A 345 -9.34 21.17 11.16
CA GLU A 345 -10.71 20.87 10.76
C GLU A 345 -10.71 19.80 9.68
N SER A 346 -11.70 18.92 9.69
CA SER A 346 -11.86 17.96 8.61
C SER A 346 -12.23 18.67 7.30
N VAL A 347 -11.60 18.27 6.20
CA VAL A 347 -11.92 18.77 4.84
C VAL A 347 -13.13 18.05 4.21
N GLY A 348 -13.82 17.21 4.98
CA GLY A 348 -14.99 16.43 4.57
C GLY A 348 -14.85 14.95 4.92
N GLU A 349 -15.66 14.10 4.29
CA GLU A 349 -15.62 12.66 4.57
C GLU A 349 -14.27 12.05 4.17
N HIS A 350 -13.68 11.25 5.07
CA HIS A 350 -12.41 10.56 4.82
C HIS A 350 -12.58 9.51 3.72
N GLY A 351 -11.60 9.44 2.81
CA GLY A 351 -11.51 8.43 1.77
C GLY A 351 -12.38 8.74 0.55
N MET A 352 -12.81 7.69 -0.14
CA MET A 352 -13.71 7.75 -1.29
C MET A 352 -14.50 6.44 -1.44
N ALA A 353 -15.61 6.51 -2.17
CA ALA A 353 -16.34 5.31 -2.58
C ALA A 353 -15.48 4.46 -3.52
N LEU A 354 -15.49 3.15 -3.32
CA LEU A 354 -14.89 2.19 -4.26
C LEU A 354 -15.93 1.67 -5.26
N SER A 355 -17.23 1.79 -4.97
CA SER A 355 -18.28 1.49 -5.95
C SER A 355 -18.25 2.47 -7.13
N ASP A 356 -18.63 1.97 -8.29
CA ASP A 356 -18.75 2.74 -9.52
C ASP A 356 -19.92 2.22 -10.36
N ALA A 357 -20.87 3.10 -10.66
CA ALA A 357 -21.98 2.79 -11.56
C ALA A 357 -21.52 2.81 -13.03
N PHE A 358 -20.37 3.44 -13.32
CA PHE A 358 -19.86 3.73 -14.65
C PHE A 358 -20.81 4.61 -15.48
N ASP A 359 -21.45 5.57 -14.83
CA ASP A 359 -22.34 6.58 -15.43
C ASP A 359 -21.62 7.88 -15.84
N GLY A 360 -20.38 8.06 -15.38
CA GLY A 360 -19.50 9.15 -15.80
C GLY A 360 -18.89 8.96 -17.20
N GLU A 361 -18.09 9.94 -17.62
CA GLU A 361 -17.40 9.94 -18.92
C GLU A 361 -15.92 9.50 -18.83
N THR A 362 -15.39 9.35 -17.62
CA THR A 362 -14.00 8.98 -17.33
C THR A 362 -13.92 8.05 -16.12
N LEU A 363 -12.81 7.34 -15.96
CA LEU A 363 -12.54 6.57 -14.73
C LEU A 363 -12.51 7.47 -13.50
N GLY A 364 -13.16 7.03 -12.42
CA GLY A 364 -13.05 7.68 -11.11
C GLY A 364 -11.67 7.49 -10.47
N HIS A 365 -11.40 8.27 -9.41
CA HIS A 365 -10.11 8.30 -8.71
C HIS A 365 -9.73 6.99 -8.01
N GLN A 366 -10.69 6.11 -7.75
CA GLN A 366 -10.46 4.80 -7.11
C GLN A 366 -9.76 3.81 -8.04
N TRP A 367 -9.85 4.01 -9.36
CA TRP A 367 -9.40 3.04 -10.34
C TRP A 367 -7.96 3.28 -10.79
N SER A 368 -7.22 2.19 -10.94
CA SER A 368 -5.94 2.19 -11.64
C SER A 368 -5.75 0.89 -12.40
N PHE A 369 -5.25 0.98 -13.63
CA PHE A 369 -4.77 -0.17 -14.37
C PHE A 369 -3.46 -0.66 -13.76
N PHE A 370 -3.28 -1.98 -13.72
CA PHE A 370 -2.00 -2.60 -13.41
C PHE A 370 -1.10 -2.66 -14.66
N ASN A 371 0.06 -2.04 -14.59
CA ASN A 371 1.10 -1.95 -15.62
C ASN A 371 0.52 -1.70 -17.03
N PRO A 372 -0.20 -0.59 -17.25
CA PRO A 372 -0.85 -0.33 -18.53
C PRO A 372 0.14 -0.01 -19.65
N ALA A 373 -0.24 -0.29 -20.89
CA ALA A 373 0.44 0.28 -22.05
C ALA A 373 0.25 1.81 -22.11
N GLN A 374 1.04 2.50 -22.93
CA GLN A 374 0.91 3.97 -23.07
C GLN A 374 -0.46 4.40 -23.62
N ASP A 375 -1.08 3.56 -24.44
CA ASP A 375 -2.39 3.77 -25.07
C ASP A 375 -3.52 3.03 -24.34
N GLU A 376 -3.30 2.53 -23.12
CA GLU A 376 -4.25 1.65 -22.43
C GLU A 376 -5.66 2.26 -22.29
N TYR A 377 -5.73 3.56 -22.02
CA TYR A 377 -6.99 4.28 -21.86
C TYR A 377 -7.80 4.38 -23.16
N ALA A 378 -7.19 4.20 -24.33
CA ALA A 378 -7.91 4.14 -25.60
C ALA A 378 -8.79 2.88 -25.72
N ARG A 379 -8.62 1.89 -24.82
CA ARG A 379 -9.50 0.71 -24.72
C ARG A 379 -10.81 1.00 -23.99
N LEU A 380 -10.94 2.17 -23.36
CA LEU A 380 -12.11 2.54 -22.57
C LEU A 380 -13.12 3.32 -23.40
N ALA A 381 -14.40 3.00 -23.21
CA ALA A 381 -15.52 3.81 -23.65
C ALA A 381 -16.61 3.82 -22.57
N PHE A 382 -17.28 4.95 -22.39
CA PHE A 382 -18.36 5.11 -21.41
C PHE A 382 -19.66 5.44 -22.12
N GLY A 383 -20.77 4.88 -21.64
CA GLY A 383 -22.10 5.11 -22.21
C GLY A 383 -23.11 4.07 -21.77
N ASP A 384 -24.40 4.43 -21.84
CA ASP A 384 -25.53 3.58 -21.45
C ASP A 384 -25.41 3.00 -20.02
N GLY A 385 -24.82 3.76 -19.09
CA GLY A 385 -24.59 3.33 -17.70
C GLY A 385 -23.61 2.16 -17.60
N ALA A 386 -22.56 2.17 -18.42
CA ALA A 386 -21.55 1.12 -18.50
C ALA A 386 -20.17 1.69 -18.84
N MET A 387 -19.13 0.99 -18.37
CA MET A 387 -17.78 1.10 -18.90
C MET A 387 -17.50 -0.08 -19.82
N THR A 388 -17.23 0.18 -21.09
CA THR A 388 -16.73 -0.82 -22.04
C THR A 388 -15.22 -0.84 -22.01
N VAL A 389 -14.64 -2.02 -21.89
CA VAL A 389 -13.19 -2.25 -22.00
C VAL A 389 -12.96 -3.21 -23.16
N ARG A 390 -12.28 -2.74 -24.21
CA ARG A 390 -11.80 -3.63 -25.28
C ARG A 390 -10.76 -4.58 -24.71
N GLY A 391 -10.91 -5.88 -24.92
CA GLY A 391 -9.96 -6.89 -24.45
C GLY A 391 -8.52 -6.69 -24.94
N LYS A 392 -7.57 -7.29 -24.20
CA LYS A 392 -6.13 -7.32 -24.53
C LYS A 392 -5.54 -8.58 -23.93
N GLY A 393 -4.53 -9.15 -24.58
CA GLY A 393 -3.83 -10.32 -24.07
C GLY A 393 -4.76 -11.53 -23.98
N THR A 394 -4.40 -12.50 -23.15
CA THR A 394 -5.07 -13.80 -23.08
C THR A 394 -5.73 -14.09 -21.74
N SER A 395 -5.28 -13.42 -20.68
CA SER A 395 -5.66 -13.72 -19.29
C SER A 395 -5.50 -12.47 -18.40
N PRO A 396 -5.80 -12.53 -17.09
CA PRO A 396 -5.45 -11.45 -16.17
C PRO A 396 -3.95 -11.08 -16.15
N ARG A 397 -3.04 -11.99 -16.54
CA ARG A 397 -1.58 -11.75 -16.48
C ARG A 397 -1.13 -10.66 -17.46
N ASP A 398 -1.79 -10.55 -18.59
CA ASP A 398 -1.36 -9.77 -19.76
C ASP A 398 -2.45 -8.84 -20.31
N SER A 399 -3.57 -8.68 -19.58
CA SER A 399 -4.70 -7.80 -19.94
C SER A 399 -4.73 -6.45 -19.23
N SER A 400 -3.74 -6.19 -18.36
CA SER A 400 -3.69 -5.01 -17.48
C SER A 400 -4.98 -4.84 -16.67
N PRO A 401 -5.25 -5.67 -15.64
CA PRO A 401 -6.47 -5.57 -14.85
C PRO A 401 -6.69 -4.19 -14.23
N LEU A 402 -7.95 -3.78 -14.12
CA LEU A 402 -8.35 -2.54 -13.45
C LEU A 402 -8.61 -2.83 -11.98
N THR A 403 -7.93 -2.12 -11.08
CA THR A 403 -7.87 -2.42 -9.64
C THR A 403 -8.34 -1.24 -8.79
N VAL A 404 -8.87 -1.53 -7.60
CA VAL A 404 -9.09 -0.55 -6.51
C VAL A 404 -8.30 -0.96 -5.27
N ILE A 405 -7.94 -0.02 -4.41
CA ILE A 405 -7.26 -0.31 -3.13
C ILE A 405 -8.32 -0.49 -2.03
N ALA A 406 -8.43 -1.71 -1.50
CA ALA A 406 -9.28 -2.01 -0.35
C ALA A 406 -8.48 -1.96 0.95
N GLY A 407 -9.05 -1.33 1.98
CA GLY A 407 -8.39 -1.17 3.28
C GLY A 407 -8.93 -2.07 4.39
N ASP A 408 -9.99 -2.84 4.15
CA ASP A 408 -10.69 -3.60 5.19
C ASP A 408 -10.27 -5.08 5.23
N LYS A 409 -10.26 -5.67 6.43
CA LYS A 409 -9.93 -7.10 6.65
C LYS A 409 -10.98 -8.05 6.08
N ALA A 410 -12.23 -7.57 6.01
CA ALA A 410 -13.35 -8.27 5.43
C ALA A 410 -14.15 -7.31 4.55
N TYR A 411 -14.43 -7.72 3.32
CA TYR A 411 -15.19 -6.95 2.37
C TYR A 411 -15.80 -7.83 1.29
N GLN A 412 -16.76 -7.28 0.58
CA GLN A 412 -17.36 -7.86 -0.60
C GLN A 412 -17.38 -6.83 -1.72
N PHE A 413 -17.17 -7.31 -2.95
CA PHE A 413 -17.48 -6.53 -4.13
C PHE A 413 -18.26 -7.35 -5.15
N GLU A 414 -19.09 -6.65 -5.90
CA GLU A 414 -19.95 -7.19 -6.95
C GLU A 414 -19.71 -6.45 -8.25
N VAL A 415 -19.88 -7.14 -9.36
CA VAL A 415 -19.88 -6.51 -10.68
C VAL A 415 -20.81 -7.27 -11.62
N GLU A 416 -21.50 -6.50 -12.43
CA GLU A 416 -22.27 -6.99 -13.57
C GLU A 416 -21.43 -6.84 -14.83
N MET A 417 -21.44 -7.87 -15.68
CA MET A 417 -20.64 -7.89 -16.90
C MET A 417 -21.45 -8.41 -18.09
N GLU A 418 -21.22 -7.84 -19.26
CA GLU A 418 -21.61 -8.39 -20.56
C GLU A 418 -20.35 -8.71 -21.36
N ILE A 419 -20.18 -9.97 -21.75
CA ILE A 419 -18.96 -10.49 -22.38
C ILE A 419 -19.25 -10.76 -23.85
N ALA A 420 -18.61 -10.00 -24.74
CA ALA A 420 -18.74 -10.20 -26.18
C ALA A 420 -17.99 -11.47 -26.64
N PRO A 421 -18.37 -12.06 -27.80
CA PRO A 421 -17.62 -13.17 -28.39
C PRO A 421 -16.13 -12.84 -28.55
N GLY A 422 -15.26 -13.78 -28.20
CA GLY A 422 -13.80 -13.59 -28.26
C GLY A 422 -13.20 -12.83 -27.08
N ALA A 423 -14.01 -12.40 -26.10
CA ALA A 423 -13.56 -11.79 -24.86
C ALA A 423 -13.59 -12.78 -23.68
N GLN A 424 -12.82 -12.47 -22.65
CA GLN A 424 -12.94 -13.06 -21.32
C GLN A 424 -12.99 -11.95 -20.27
N GLY A 425 -14.05 -11.94 -19.47
CA GLY A 425 -14.29 -10.96 -18.40
C GLY A 425 -14.39 -11.61 -17.03
N GLY A 426 -13.96 -10.94 -15.98
CA GLY A 426 -14.07 -11.50 -14.62
C GLY A 426 -13.74 -10.56 -13.48
N ALA A 427 -13.87 -11.09 -12.27
CA ALA A 427 -13.62 -10.43 -11.00
C ALA A 427 -12.60 -11.21 -10.17
N LEU A 428 -11.61 -10.51 -9.63
CA LEU A 428 -10.42 -11.08 -8.99
C LEU A 428 -10.08 -10.36 -7.68
N LEU A 429 -9.39 -11.07 -6.81
CA LEU A 429 -8.37 -10.47 -5.95
C LEU A 429 -7.01 -10.60 -6.65
N PHE A 430 -6.42 -9.46 -7.00
CA PHE A 430 -5.23 -9.36 -7.84
C PHE A 430 -4.07 -8.76 -7.05
N TYR A 431 -2.97 -9.52 -6.93
CA TYR A 431 -1.74 -9.04 -6.31
C TYR A 431 -0.73 -8.62 -7.40
N SER A 432 -0.46 -9.51 -8.35
CA SER A 432 0.40 -9.24 -9.51
C SER A 432 -0.02 -10.10 -10.71
N ASP A 433 0.63 -9.92 -11.85
CA ASP A 433 0.49 -10.77 -13.04
C ASP A 433 0.86 -12.25 -12.82
N ARG A 434 1.49 -12.58 -11.69
CA ARG A 434 1.85 -13.95 -11.32
C ARG A 434 0.94 -14.56 -10.27
N LEU A 435 0.32 -13.73 -9.42
CA LEU A 435 -0.42 -14.19 -8.26
C LEU A 435 -1.76 -13.44 -8.11
N TYR A 436 -2.85 -14.16 -8.34
CA TYR A 436 -4.22 -13.67 -8.21
C TYR A 436 -5.20 -14.83 -8.08
N ALA A 437 -6.41 -14.52 -7.59
CA ALA A 437 -7.46 -15.48 -7.27
C ALA A 437 -8.83 -14.92 -7.67
N GLY A 438 -9.68 -15.72 -8.31
CA GLY A 438 -11.00 -15.25 -8.73
C GLY A 438 -11.66 -16.14 -9.77
N VAL A 439 -12.68 -15.60 -10.44
CA VAL A 439 -13.39 -16.29 -11.52
C VAL A 439 -13.67 -15.28 -12.63
N GLY A 440 -13.51 -15.73 -13.87
CA GLY A 440 -14.02 -15.05 -15.06
C GLY A 440 -14.83 -15.99 -15.93
N SER A 441 -15.27 -15.51 -17.09
CA SER A 441 -15.95 -16.29 -18.10
C SER A 441 -15.55 -15.82 -19.50
N ASN A 442 -15.60 -16.74 -20.46
CA ASN A 442 -15.44 -16.45 -21.88
C ASN A 442 -16.78 -16.49 -22.65
N GLY A 443 -17.91 -16.42 -21.94
CA GLY A 443 -19.26 -16.56 -22.51
C GLY A 443 -19.78 -18.00 -22.59
N ASP A 444 -18.89 -19.00 -22.74
CA ASP A 444 -19.28 -20.42 -22.83
C ASP A 444 -19.16 -21.16 -21.50
N ARG A 445 -18.11 -20.85 -20.73
CA ARG A 445 -17.77 -21.50 -19.45
C ARG A 445 -17.16 -20.51 -18.47
N PHE A 446 -17.16 -20.87 -17.19
CA PHE A 446 -16.31 -20.18 -16.20
C PHE A 446 -14.85 -20.62 -16.31
N VAL A 447 -13.95 -19.66 -16.07
CA VAL A 447 -12.51 -19.85 -15.91
C VAL A 447 -12.14 -19.47 -14.48
N MET A 448 -11.71 -20.46 -13.69
CA MET A 448 -11.24 -20.21 -12.33
C MET A 448 -9.77 -19.79 -12.36
N HIS A 449 -9.44 -18.80 -11.55
CA HIS A 449 -8.07 -18.33 -11.32
C HIS A 449 -7.65 -18.67 -9.90
N ARG A 450 -6.58 -19.44 -9.73
CA ARG A 450 -6.02 -19.76 -8.40
C ARG A 450 -4.50 -19.87 -8.49
N TYR A 451 -3.78 -19.18 -7.60
CA TYR A 451 -2.32 -19.05 -7.67
C TYR A 451 -1.85 -18.41 -9.00
N GLY A 452 -2.70 -17.55 -9.57
CA GLY A 452 -2.55 -17.00 -10.91
C GLY A 452 -2.75 -17.99 -12.06
N LEU A 453 -3.08 -19.27 -11.81
CA LEU A 453 -3.25 -20.28 -12.87
C LEU A 453 -4.71 -20.35 -13.31
N GLU A 454 -4.91 -20.45 -14.63
CA GLU A 454 -6.24 -20.65 -15.23
C GLU A 454 -6.66 -22.12 -15.16
N ARG A 455 -7.91 -22.34 -14.77
CA ARG A 455 -8.54 -23.66 -14.75
C ARG A 455 -9.94 -23.53 -15.34
N PRO A 456 -10.10 -23.78 -16.66
CA PRO A 456 -11.41 -23.83 -17.30
C PRO A 456 -12.31 -24.86 -16.62
N THR A 457 -13.59 -24.54 -16.49
CA THR A 457 -14.57 -25.44 -15.86
C THR A 457 -15.62 -25.92 -16.85
N THR A 458 -16.48 -26.83 -16.38
CA THR A 458 -17.66 -27.30 -17.10
C THR A 458 -18.93 -26.53 -16.71
N LEU A 459 -18.82 -25.51 -15.86
CA LEU A 459 -19.97 -24.74 -15.38
C LEU A 459 -20.34 -23.66 -16.41
N PRO A 460 -21.60 -23.65 -16.90
CA PRO A 460 -22.04 -22.64 -17.87
C PRO A 460 -22.31 -21.30 -17.16
N PRO A 461 -21.81 -20.17 -17.70
CA PRO A 461 -21.95 -18.84 -17.10
C PRO A 461 -23.39 -18.31 -17.15
N GLY A 462 -24.25 -18.93 -17.96
CA GLY A 462 -25.59 -18.46 -18.28
C GLY A 462 -25.69 -18.11 -19.77
N PRO A 463 -26.90 -18.10 -20.36
CA PRO A 463 -27.06 -17.77 -21.77
C PRO A 463 -26.78 -16.27 -22.02
N GLY A 464 -26.06 -15.96 -23.10
CA GLY A 464 -25.96 -14.58 -23.64
C GLY A 464 -24.81 -13.72 -23.11
N GLY A 465 -23.80 -14.29 -22.46
CA GLY A 465 -22.59 -13.56 -22.06
C GLY A 465 -22.74 -12.56 -20.92
N ARG A 466 -23.96 -12.36 -20.40
CA ARG A 466 -24.24 -11.51 -19.24
C ARG A 466 -24.22 -12.30 -17.94
N LEU A 467 -23.51 -11.80 -16.94
CA LEU A 467 -23.40 -12.46 -15.63
C LEU A 467 -23.04 -11.46 -14.52
N TRP A 468 -23.33 -11.85 -13.28
CA TRP A 468 -22.94 -11.13 -12.07
C TRP A 468 -21.97 -11.97 -11.26
N LEU A 469 -20.89 -11.35 -10.79
CA LEU A 469 -19.97 -11.94 -9.83
C LEU A 469 -20.03 -11.17 -8.52
N ARG A 470 -19.97 -11.91 -7.42
CA ARG A 470 -19.79 -11.39 -6.07
C ARG A 470 -18.59 -12.09 -5.47
N VAL A 471 -17.54 -11.33 -5.15
CA VAL A 471 -16.33 -11.83 -4.50
C VAL A 471 -16.33 -11.31 -3.08
N THR A 472 -16.22 -12.21 -2.09
CA THR A 472 -16.08 -11.86 -0.68
C THR A 472 -14.72 -12.30 -0.20
N ASN A 473 -13.91 -11.35 0.29
CA ASN A 473 -12.75 -11.63 1.11
C ASN A 473 -13.17 -11.48 2.56
N ASN A 474 -13.19 -12.55 3.35
CA ASN A 474 -13.37 -12.46 4.79
C ASN A 474 -12.12 -13.00 5.47
N ARG A 475 -11.24 -12.10 5.90
CA ARG A 475 -10.03 -12.43 6.67
C ARG A 475 -9.21 -13.52 5.95
N HIS A 476 -8.89 -13.26 4.68
CA HIS A 476 -8.16 -14.12 3.73
C HIS A 476 -8.91 -15.33 3.17
N ILE A 477 -10.17 -15.53 3.54
CA ILE A 477 -11.00 -16.56 2.91
C ILE A 477 -11.83 -15.94 1.81
N VAL A 478 -11.53 -16.34 0.57
CA VAL A 478 -12.23 -15.90 -0.63
C VAL A 478 -13.36 -16.84 -0.96
N THR A 479 -14.57 -16.29 -1.02
CA THR A 479 -15.74 -16.97 -1.57
C THR A 479 -16.28 -16.19 -2.76
N ILE A 480 -16.82 -16.91 -3.74
CA ILE A 480 -17.35 -16.33 -4.97
C ILE A 480 -18.77 -16.81 -5.13
N HIS A 481 -19.67 -15.91 -5.49
CA HIS A 481 -21.03 -16.23 -5.90
C HIS A 481 -21.27 -15.71 -7.31
N THR A 482 -22.06 -16.46 -8.07
CA THR A 482 -22.42 -16.12 -9.44
C THR A 482 -23.93 -15.96 -9.53
N SER A 483 -24.40 -15.03 -10.35
CA SER A 483 -25.82 -14.85 -10.64
C SER A 483 -26.04 -14.59 -12.13
N ARG A 484 -27.25 -14.95 -12.61
CA ARG A 484 -27.71 -14.75 -13.98
C ARG A 484 -28.78 -13.66 -14.11
N ASP A 485 -29.28 -13.17 -12.98
CA ASP A 485 -30.38 -12.20 -12.91
C ASP A 485 -30.09 -11.07 -11.89
N GLY A 486 -28.92 -11.09 -11.24
CA GLY A 486 -28.53 -10.18 -10.17
C GLY A 486 -29.29 -10.38 -8.85
N ARG A 487 -30.17 -11.38 -8.75
CA ARG A 487 -31.08 -11.60 -7.61
C ARG A 487 -30.85 -12.95 -6.94
N THR A 488 -30.77 -14.00 -7.74
CA THR A 488 -30.55 -15.38 -7.30
C THR A 488 -29.06 -15.68 -7.39
N TRP A 489 -28.44 -15.96 -6.24
CA TRP A 489 -27.00 -16.18 -6.14
C TRP A 489 -26.68 -17.62 -5.83
N GLU A 490 -25.77 -18.20 -6.61
CA GLU A 490 -25.22 -19.53 -6.40
C GLU A 490 -23.77 -19.43 -5.95
N LYS A 491 -23.40 -20.17 -4.91
CA LYS A 491 -22.02 -20.21 -4.43
C LYS A 491 -21.17 -21.01 -5.41
N TYR A 492 -20.06 -20.41 -5.85
CA TYR A 492 -19.08 -21.10 -6.67
C TYR A 492 -18.44 -22.25 -5.88
N PRO A 493 -18.28 -23.46 -6.46
CA PRO A 493 -17.91 -24.65 -5.69
C PRO A 493 -16.54 -24.60 -4.99
N VAL A 494 -15.61 -23.78 -5.50
CA VAL A 494 -14.26 -23.66 -4.94
C VAL A 494 -14.12 -22.37 -4.13
N GLN A 495 -13.53 -22.49 -2.94
CA GLN A 495 -13.12 -21.36 -2.10
C GLN A 495 -11.60 -21.32 -2.01
N MET A 496 -11.04 -20.15 -1.72
CA MET A 496 -9.60 -19.92 -1.77
C MET A 496 -9.11 -19.26 -0.48
N GLU A 497 -7.89 -19.58 -0.10
CA GLU A 497 -7.18 -18.99 1.03
C GLU A 497 -6.03 -18.16 0.42
N VAL A 498 -5.92 -16.89 0.81
CA VAL A 498 -5.05 -15.90 0.15
C VAL A 498 -4.09 -15.19 1.10
N SER A 499 -3.91 -15.67 2.34
CA SER A 499 -3.00 -15.03 3.31
C SER A 499 -1.57 -14.96 2.82
N GLY A 500 -1.14 -15.88 1.95
CA GLY A 500 0.19 -15.86 1.32
C GLY A 500 0.32 -14.94 0.10
N TYR A 501 -0.68 -14.13 -0.26
CA TYR A 501 -0.66 -13.30 -1.46
C TYR A 501 -0.08 -11.92 -1.13
N HIS A 502 1.21 -11.91 -0.81
CA HIS A 502 1.93 -10.71 -0.39
C HIS A 502 3.41 -10.76 -0.81
N HIS A 503 4.10 -9.63 -0.63
CA HIS A 503 5.48 -9.41 -1.05
C HIS A 503 6.49 -10.46 -0.53
N ASN A 504 6.38 -10.86 0.74
CA ASN A 504 7.25 -11.89 1.33
C ASN A 504 7.12 -13.29 0.68
N VAL A 505 6.09 -13.54 -0.14
CA VAL A 505 5.93 -14.80 -0.91
C VAL A 505 6.17 -14.57 -2.40
N ALA A 506 5.65 -13.48 -2.94
CA ALA A 506 5.53 -13.28 -4.38
C ALA A 506 6.43 -12.17 -4.94
N GLY A 507 7.21 -11.49 -4.09
CA GLY A 507 7.95 -10.29 -4.46
C GLY A 507 7.02 -9.12 -4.80
N GLY A 508 7.61 -8.02 -5.27
CA GLY A 508 6.91 -6.76 -5.51
C GLY A 508 6.42 -6.09 -4.23
N PHE A 509 6.34 -4.77 -4.18
CA PHE A 509 5.91 -4.06 -2.97
C PHE A 509 4.42 -3.68 -3.05
N LEU A 510 3.57 -4.68 -3.33
CA LEU A 510 2.15 -4.51 -3.67
C LEU A 510 1.21 -5.05 -2.58
N ALA A 511 -0.09 -4.94 -2.83
CA ALA A 511 -1.17 -5.52 -2.04
C ALA A 511 -2.18 -6.31 -2.88
N LEU A 512 -2.98 -7.13 -2.21
CA LEU A 512 -4.04 -7.91 -2.81
C LEU A 512 -5.31 -7.05 -2.99
N LYS A 513 -5.62 -6.70 -4.23
CA LYS A 513 -6.63 -5.70 -4.57
C LYS A 513 -7.86 -6.31 -5.26
N PRO A 514 -9.09 -5.83 -4.96
CA PRO A 514 -10.23 -6.09 -5.85
C PRO A 514 -9.91 -5.61 -7.26
N ALA A 515 -10.25 -6.43 -8.26
CA ALA A 515 -9.97 -6.15 -9.65
C ALA A 515 -11.03 -6.71 -10.59
N ILE A 516 -11.19 -6.04 -11.72
CA ILE A 516 -11.92 -6.53 -12.89
C ILE A 516 -10.99 -6.54 -14.10
N TYR A 517 -11.24 -7.41 -15.06
CA TYR A 517 -10.38 -7.53 -16.24
C TYR A 517 -11.16 -7.88 -17.50
N ALA A 518 -10.61 -7.47 -18.65
CA ALA A 518 -11.07 -7.81 -19.98
C ALA A 518 -9.89 -8.29 -20.83
N ALA A 519 -9.89 -9.59 -21.16
CA ALA A 519 -8.89 -10.24 -21.99
C ALA A 519 -9.48 -10.72 -23.33
N GLY A 520 -8.62 -11.06 -24.30
CA GLY A 520 -9.02 -11.46 -25.65
C GLY A 520 -9.20 -10.27 -26.60
N GLU A 521 -9.88 -10.51 -27.72
CA GLU A 521 -10.04 -9.52 -28.81
C GLU A 521 -11.41 -8.81 -28.78
N GLY A 522 -12.35 -9.33 -27.99
CA GLY A 522 -13.69 -8.75 -27.85
C GLY A 522 -13.80 -7.75 -26.69
N ASP A 523 -14.94 -7.08 -26.61
CA ASP A 523 -15.24 -6.13 -25.55
C ASP A 523 -15.88 -6.80 -24.33
N VAL A 524 -15.63 -6.25 -23.14
CA VAL A 524 -16.39 -6.53 -21.92
C VAL A 524 -17.01 -5.23 -21.41
N ARG A 525 -18.33 -5.24 -21.21
CA ARG A 525 -19.05 -4.11 -20.60
C ARG A 525 -19.22 -4.38 -19.12
N PHE A 526 -18.78 -3.47 -18.26
CA PHE A 526 -18.95 -3.53 -16.82
C PHE A 526 -20.03 -2.54 -16.39
N HIS A 527 -20.89 -3.00 -15.48
CA HIS A 527 -21.93 -2.20 -14.86
C HIS A 527 -21.86 -2.38 -13.35
N ASN A 528 -22.23 -1.32 -12.61
CA ASN A 528 -22.51 -1.40 -11.19
C ASN A 528 -21.45 -2.15 -10.37
N PHE A 529 -20.18 -1.76 -10.45
CA PHE A 529 -19.19 -2.25 -9.50
C PHE A 529 -19.61 -1.74 -8.11
N ARG A 530 -19.87 -2.65 -7.17
CA ARG A 530 -20.33 -2.30 -5.82
C ARG A 530 -19.38 -2.86 -4.80
N TYR A 531 -18.87 -2.02 -3.93
CA TYR A 531 -18.01 -2.40 -2.82
C TYR A 531 -18.72 -2.18 -1.49
N ARG A 532 -18.45 -3.06 -0.53
CA ARG A 532 -18.84 -2.87 0.86
C ARG A 532 -17.90 -3.60 1.80
N ALA A 533 -17.41 -2.91 2.81
CA ALA A 533 -16.70 -3.54 3.91
C ALA A 533 -17.67 -4.29 4.84
N LEU A 534 -17.19 -5.39 5.42
CA LEU A 534 -17.94 -6.27 6.31
C LEU A 534 -17.40 -6.16 7.74
N ASP A 535 -18.20 -6.61 8.70
CA ASP A 535 -17.84 -6.63 10.13
C ASP A 535 -16.74 -7.67 10.49
#